data_AF-A0A847QUX1-F1
#
_entry.id   AF-A0A847QUX1-F1
#
_cell.length_a   1.000
_cell.length_b   1.000
_cell.length_c   1.000
_cell.angle_alpha   90.00
_cell.angle_beta   90.00
_cell.angle_gamma   90.00
#
_symmetry.space_group_name_H-M   'P 1'
#
loop_
_entity.id
_entity.type
_entity.pdbx_description
1 polymer ?
#
loop_
_entity_poly.entity_id
_entity_poly.type
_entity_poly.pdbx_seq_one_letter_code
_entity_poly.pdbx_strand_id
1 'polypeptide(L)'
;MKIKFVGAIDGITGSCSWLKHIGSGTQWLVDCGMNQGAQAGLKNERPFVFEPTEITGVILTHAHIDHCGLIPKLYKEGFKGKVYCTEATAEISKIQLKSAVKHLSPKLYSDQDVDSIQWAPFDTDERFNWGKSIALVPNIKITPMRGSHMLGSSAIQLSWKVSESLWTSHTSLDAI
;
A
#
# COMPACT_ATOMS: atom_id res chain seq x y z
N MET A 1 8.85 -3.82 14.42
CA MET A 1 8.53 -3.36 13.06
C MET A 1 9.63 -2.42 12.59
N LYS A 2 10.02 -2.46 11.30
CA LYS A 2 10.85 -1.42 10.67
C LYS A 2 10.05 -0.73 9.57
N ILE A 3 10.22 0.58 9.45
CA ILE A 3 9.63 1.41 8.41
C ILE A 3 10.78 2.05 7.64
N LYS A 4 10.73 1.97 6.31
CA LYS A 4 11.63 2.69 5.42
C LYS A 4 10.79 3.51 4.46
N PHE A 5 10.95 4.83 4.49
CA PHE A 5 10.46 5.69 3.42
C PHE A 5 11.34 5.45 2.18
N VAL A 6 10.72 5.14 1.05
CA VAL A 6 11.40 4.74 -0.19
C VAL A 6 11.30 5.83 -1.25
N GLY A 7 10.22 6.60 -1.24
CA GLY A 7 10.07 7.78 -2.10
C GLY A 7 9.37 8.93 -1.37
N ALA A 8 9.17 10.04 -2.08
CA ALA A 8 8.88 11.35 -1.48
C ALA A 8 9.91 11.81 -0.41
N ILE A 9 11.18 11.38 -0.53
CA ILE A 9 12.27 11.73 0.40
C ILE A 9 12.97 13.04 -0.03
N ASP A 10 13.28 13.18 -1.32
CA ASP A 10 13.95 14.35 -1.91
C ASP A 10 13.00 15.19 -2.79
N GLY A 11 11.69 15.04 -2.59
CA GLY A 11 10.65 15.69 -3.39
C GLY A 11 9.24 15.28 -2.97
N ILE A 12 8.23 15.77 -3.70
CA ILE A 12 6.81 15.59 -3.34
C ILE A 12 6.20 14.31 -3.95
N THR A 13 6.86 13.73 -4.98
CA THR A 13 6.29 12.62 -5.77
C THR A 13 6.93 11.27 -5.48
N GLY A 14 6.25 10.20 -5.88
CA GLY A 14 6.73 8.83 -5.70
C GLY A 14 6.52 8.31 -4.28
N SER A 15 5.39 8.63 -3.63
CA SER A 15 5.08 8.15 -2.29
C SER A 15 5.17 6.63 -2.23
N CYS A 16 6.00 6.12 -1.32
CA CYS A 16 6.13 4.70 -1.06
C CYS A 16 6.79 4.51 0.30
N SER A 17 6.06 3.88 1.23
CA SER A 17 6.60 3.48 2.53
C SER A 17 6.64 1.96 2.61
N TRP A 18 7.83 1.40 2.82
CA TRP A 18 8.04 -0.04 2.96
C TRP A 18 8.09 -0.43 4.43
N LEU A 19 7.14 -1.27 4.83
CA LEU A 19 6.99 -1.77 6.19
C LEU A 19 7.46 -3.22 6.24
N LYS A 20 8.39 -3.53 7.15
CA LYS A 20 8.90 -4.89 7.35
C LYS A 20 8.77 -5.33 8.80
N HIS A 21 8.16 -6.49 8.99
CA HIS A 21 8.13 -7.15 10.28
C HIS A 21 9.34 -8.09 10.41
N ILE A 22 10.16 -7.88 11.43
CA ILE A 22 11.46 -8.58 11.57
C ILE A 22 11.27 -10.03 11.99
N GLY A 23 10.32 -10.31 12.90
CA GLY A 23 10.13 -11.68 13.41
C GLY A 23 9.48 -12.64 12.41
N SER A 24 8.53 -12.17 11.59
CA SER A 24 7.82 -13.02 10.62
C SER A 24 8.31 -12.85 9.19
N GLY A 25 9.20 -11.90 8.92
CA GLY A 25 9.65 -11.55 7.56
C GLY A 25 8.61 -10.85 6.68
N THR A 26 7.36 -10.75 7.12
CA THR A 26 6.23 -10.18 6.37
C THR A 26 6.46 -8.72 6.00
N GLN A 27 6.09 -8.34 4.77
CA GLN A 27 6.38 -7.02 4.20
C GLN A 27 5.13 -6.40 3.57
N TRP A 28 4.94 -5.10 3.76
CA TRP A 28 3.80 -4.34 3.25
C TRP A 28 4.27 -3.01 2.67
N LEU A 29 3.49 -2.47 1.74
CA LEU A 29 3.67 -1.11 1.23
C LEU A 29 2.50 -0.23 1.66
N VAL A 30 2.79 1.02 2.00
CA VAL A 30 1.81 2.10 1.99
C VAL A 30 2.17 3.00 0.81
N ASP A 31 1.25 3.05 -0.16
CA ASP A 31 1.42 3.60 -1.50
C ASP A 31 2.56 2.93 -2.31
N CYS A 32 2.48 3.09 -3.63
CA CYS A 32 3.54 2.73 -4.56
C CYS A 32 3.43 3.68 -5.77
N GLY A 33 3.85 4.91 -5.54
CA GLY A 33 3.66 6.03 -6.44
C GLY A 33 4.79 6.24 -7.43
N MET A 34 4.48 6.94 -8.52
CA MET A 34 5.50 7.32 -9.50
C MET A 34 6.08 8.72 -9.24
N ASN A 35 7.35 8.89 -9.55
CA ASN A 35 7.98 10.21 -9.61
C ASN A 35 7.45 10.99 -10.82
N GLN A 36 7.36 12.32 -10.72
CA GLN A 36 6.98 13.22 -11.83
C GLN A 36 8.09 14.24 -12.11
N GLY A 37 8.04 14.87 -13.30
CA GLY A 37 9.02 15.88 -13.75
C GLY A 37 10.17 15.33 -14.61
N ALA A 38 11.18 16.16 -14.86
CA ALA A 38 12.20 15.93 -15.89
C ALA A 38 13.00 14.61 -15.76
N GLN A 39 13.16 14.09 -14.53
CA GLN A 39 13.89 12.84 -14.28
C GLN A 39 12.97 11.66 -13.91
N ALA A 40 11.66 11.81 -14.06
CA ALA A 40 10.66 10.82 -13.66
C ALA A 40 10.91 9.45 -14.31
N GLY A 41 11.10 9.41 -15.64
CA GLY A 41 11.29 8.15 -16.37
C GLY A 41 12.43 7.31 -15.81
N LEU A 42 13.62 7.92 -15.67
CA LEU A 42 14.80 7.25 -15.12
C LEU A 42 14.60 6.78 -13.67
N LYS A 43 13.92 7.56 -12.83
CA LYS A 43 13.65 7.18 -11.44
C LYS A 43 12.64 6.03 -11.36
N ASN A 44 11.59 6.08 -12.18
CA ASN A 44 10.51 5.11 -12.20
C ASN A 44 10.94 3.75 -12.78
N GLU A 45 11.92 3.74 -13.70
CA GLU A 45 12.46 2.51 -14.28
C GLU A 45 13.47 1.79 -13.37
N ARG A 46 14.02 2.44 -12.33
CA ARG A 46 14.95 1.79 -11.39
C ARG A 46 14.30 0.60 -10.66
N PRO A 47 15.04 -0.48 -10.37
CA PRO A 47 14.54 -1.56 -9.54
C PRO A 47 14.06 -1.04 -8.18
N PHE A 48 13.03 -1.68 -7.61
CA PHE A 48 12.63 -1.39 -6.24
C PHE A 48 13.76 -1.74 -5.26
N VAL A 49 13.78 -1.07 -4.12
CA VAL A 49 14.75 -1.35 -3.02
C VAL A 49 14.33 -2.56 -2.18
N PHE A 50 13.26 -3.24 -2.57
CA PHE A 50 12.65 -4.42 -1.97
C PHE A 50 12.27 -5.37 -3.10
N GLU A 51 12.10 -6.64 -2.76
CA GLU A 51 11.71 -7.68 -3.71
C GLU A 51 10.16 -7.71 -3.86
N PRO A 52 9.60 -7.40 -5.05
CA PRO A 52 8.14 -7.35 -5.25
C PRO A 52 7.42 -8.65 -4.89
N THR A 53 8.06 -9.80 -5.13
CA THR A 53 7.51 -11.12 -4.82
C THR A 53 7.38 -11.39 -3.31
N GLU A 54 8.09 -10.66 -2.45
CA GLU A 54 8.01 -10.76 -0.99
C GLU A 54 6.95 -9.84 -0.35
N ILE A 55 6.36 -8.92 -1.13
CA ILE A 55 5.34 -8.00 -0.62
C ILE A 55 4.01 -8.72 -0.45
N THR A 56 3.43 -8.64 0.74
CA THR A 56 2.16 -9.28 1.10
C THR A 56 0.95 -8.50 0.58
N GLY A 57 1.02 -7.17 0.61
CA GLY A 57 -0.07 -6.30 0.20
C GLY A 57 0.34 -4.84 0.13
N VAL A 58 -0.46 -4.05 -0.58
CA VAL A 58 -0.33 -2.61 -0.69
C VAL A 58 -1.56 -1.95 -0.06
N ILE A 59 -1.35 -0.99 0.82
CA ILE A 59 -2.42 -0.09 1.27
C ILE A 59 -2.26 1.20 0.47
N LEU A 60 -3.28 1.56 -0.31
CA LEU A 60 -3.26 2.76 -1.12
C LEU A 60 -4.14 3.84 -0.48
N THR A 61 -3.54 5.00 -0.21
CA THR A 61 -4.19 6.09 0.53
C THR A 61 -5.19 6.87 -0.31
N HIS A 62 -4.88 7.09 -1.60
CA HIS A 62 -5.72 7.77 -2.57
C HIS A 62 -5.22 7.58 -4.00
N ALA A 63 -5.99 8.04 -4.99
CA ALA A 63 -5.82 7.66 -6.40
C ALA A 63 -4.85 8.52 -7.22
N HIS A 64 -4.10 9.45 -6.61
CA HIS A 64 -3.13 10.22 -7.38
C HIS A 64 -1.98 9.34 -7.90
N ILE A 65 -1.43 9.73 -9.05
CA ILE A 65 -0.43 8.91 -9.76
C ILE A 65 0.90 8.83 -9.00
N ASP A 66 1.22 9.84 -8.21
CA ASP A 66 2.36 9.83 -7.29
C ASP A 66 2.12 9.01 -6.02
N HIS A 67 0.98 8.31 -5.91
CA HIS A 67 0.67 7.32 -4.87
C HIS A 67 0.37 5.92 -5.43
N CYS A 68 -0.20 5.81 -6.64
CA CYS A 68 -0.55 4.52 -7.25
C CYS A 68 0.26 4.17 -8.52
N GLY A 69 1.02 5.11 -9.08
CA GLY A 69 1.54 5.05 -10.45
C GLY A 69 2.58 3.97 -10.73
N LEU A 70 3.15 3.31 -9.71
CA LEU A 70 4.07 2.17 -9.85
C LEU A 70 3.46 0.84 -9.41
N ILE A 71 2.19 0.82 -8.97
CA ILE A 71 1.49 -0.44 -8.66
C ILE A 71 1.49 -1.40 -9.86
N PRO A 72 1.20 -0.98 -11.12
CA PRO A 72 1.24 -1.94 -12.24
C PRO A 72 2.64 -2.51 -12.48
N LYS A 73 3.70 -1.70 -12.29
CA LYS A 73 5.09 -2.18 -12.34
C LYS A 73 5.35 -3.23 -11.27
N LEU A 74 4.80 -3.05 -10.06
CA LEU A 74 4.91 -4.03 -8.98
C LEU A 74 4.32 -5.40 -9.40
N TYR A 75 3.14 -5.41 -10.02
CA TYR A 75 2.53 -6.64 -10.57
C TYR A 75 3.36 -7.24 -11.69
N LYS A 76 3.85 -6.41 -12.62
CA LYS A 76 4.75 -6.83 -13.71
C LYS A 76 6.01 -7.53 -13.19
N GLU A 77 6.55 -7.07 -12.06
CA GLU A 77 7.74 -7.63 -11.42
C GLU A 77 7.44 -8.79 -10.44
N GLY A 78 6.20 -9.31 -10.44
CA GLY A 78 5.86 -10.59 -9.79
C GLY A 78 5.12 -10.49 -8.46
N PHE A 79 4.71 -9.29 -8.03
CA PHE A 79 3.78 -9.15 -6.90
C PHE A 79 2.43 -9.81 -7.19
N LYS A 80 1.92 -10.57 -6.21
CA LYS A 80 0.65 -11.30 -6.31
C LYS A 80 -0.37 -10.94 -5.24
N GLY A 81 -0.05 -9.98 -4.38
CA GLY A 81 -0.92 -9.53 -3.30
C GLY A 81 -2.08 -8.68 -3.80
N LYS A 82 -2.83 -8.13 -2.84
CA LYS A 82 -3.97 -7.22 -3.09
C LYS A 82 -3.62 -5.77 -2.80
N VAL A 83 -4.34 -4.86 -3.44
CA VAL A 83 -4.29 -3.41 -3.19
C VAL A 83 -5.53 -2.99 -2.40
N TYR A 84 -5.35 -2.67 -1.12
CA TYR A 84 -6.39 -2.28 -0.19
C TYR A 84 -6.58 -0.77 -0.20
N CYS A 85 -7.78 -0.30 -0.52
CA CYS A 85 -8.14 1.11 -0.56
C CYS A 85 -9.67 1.27 -0.45
N THR A 86 -10.18 2.47 -0.65
CA THR A 86 -11.62 2.67 -0.84
C THR A 86 -12.04 2.31 -2.28
N GLU A 87 -13.31 1.96 -2.48
CA GLU A 87 -13.90 1.68 -3.79
C GLU A 87 -13.68 2.84 -4.76
N ALA A 88 -13.96 4.06 -4.32
CA ALA A 88 -13.72 5.26 -5.14
C ALA A 88 -12.24 5.42 -5.52
N THR A 89 -11.31 5.11 -4.61
CA THR A 89 -9.87 5.14 -4.93
C THR A 89 -9.52 4.10 -5.98
N ALA A 90 -10.03 2.87 -5.85
CA ALA A 90 -9.78 1.81 -6.82
C ALA A 90 -10.27 2.19 -8.22
N GLU A 91 -11.50 2.69 -8.34
CA GLU A 91 -12.09 3.08 -9.63
C GLU A 91 -11.34 4.24 -10.29
N ILE A 92 -11.02 5.29 -9.51
CA ILE A 92 -10.27 6.44 -10.04
C ILE A 92 -8.84 6.00 -10.44
N SER A 93 -8.17 5.17 -9.63
CA SER A 93 -6.84 4.67 -9.94
C SER A 93 -6.82 3.86 -11.24
N LYS A 94 -7.82 2.99 -11.49
CA LYS A 94 -7.91 2.24 -12.76
C LYS A 94 -7.92 3.18 -13.96
N ILE A 95 -8.73 4.23 -13.91
CA ILE A 95 -8.84 5.22 -15.00
C ILE A 95 -7.51 5.96 -15.20
N GLN A 96 -6.92 6.44 -14.10
CA GLN A 96 -5.67 7.20 -14.13
C GLN A 96 -4.50 6.35 -14.67
N LEU A 97 -4.40 5.09 -14.22
CA LEU A 97 -3.35 4.17 -14.63
C LEU A 97 -3.48 3.79 -16.11
N LYS A 98 -4.69 3.49 -16.61
CA LYS A 98 -4.92 3.23 -18.04
C LYS A 98 -4.62 4.45 -18.91
N SER A 99 -4.94 5.65 -18.43
CA SER A 99 -4.58 6.88 -19.12
C SER A 99 -3.06 7.06 -19.17
N ALA A 100 -2.37 6.79 -18.06
CA ALA A 100 -0.93 6.95 -17.94
C ALA A 100 -0.14 6.04 -18.89
N VAL A 101 -0.58 4.80 -19.15
CA VAL A 101 0.08 3.86 -20.09
C VAL A 101 0.44 4.52 -21.43
N LYS A 102 -0.44 5.40 -21.95
CA LYS A 102 -0.26 6.09 -23.23
C LYS A 102 0.94 7.05 -23.27
N HIS A 103 1.42 7.48 -22.11
CA HIS A 103 2.47 8.49 -21.97
C HIS A 103 3.76 7.92 -21.36
N LEU A 104 3.78 6.63 -21.06
CA LEU A 104 4.90 5.97 -20.39
C LEU A 104 5.74 5.16 -21.35
N SER A 105 6.99 4.92 -20.95
CA SER A 105 7.85 3.94 -21.59
C SER A 105 7.16 2.57 -21.56
N PRO A 106 7.05 1.84 -22.68
CA PRO A 106 6.48 0.48 -22.71
C PRO A 106 7.21 -0.51 -21.79
N LYS A 107 8.45 -0.17 -21.39
CA LYS A 107 9.23 -0.95 -20.44
C LYS A 107 8.69 -0.85 -19.02
N LEU A 108 7.99 0.22 -18.66
CA LEU A 108 7.53 0.45 -17.28
C LEU A 108 6.38 -0.48 -16.91
N TYR A 109 5.27 -0.44 -17.66
CA TYR A 109 4.15 -1.38 -17.60
C TYR A 109 3.19 -1.15 -18.77
N SER A 110 2.26 -2.08 -18.95
CA SER A 110 1.25 -2.12 -20.00
C SER A 110 -0.17 -2.11 -19.42
N ASP A 111 -1.19 -1.97 -20.27
CA ASP A 111 -2.60 -2.11 -19.85
C ASP A 111 -2.87 -3.47 -19.20
N GLN A 112 -2.22 -4.54 -19.67
CA GLN A 112 -2.36 -5.88 -19.10
C GLN A 112 -1.88 -5.94 -17.64
N ASP A 113 -0.83 -5.18 -17.31
CA ASP A 113 -0.33 -5.09 -15.93
C ASP A 113 -1.31 -4.31 -15.06
N VAL A 114 -1.96 -3.26 -15.60
CA VAL A 114 -3.03 -2.52 -14.90
C VAL A 114 -4.25 -3.42 -14.65
N ASP A 115 -4.65 -4.20 -15.65
CA ASP A 115 -5.79 -5.11 -15.58
C ASP A 115 -5.53 -6.30 -14.63
N SER A 116 -4.26 -6.62 -14.36
CA SER A 116 -3.88 -7.68 -13.41
C SER A 116 -4.09 -7.29 -11.94
N ILE A 117 -4.26 -5.99 -11.64
CA ILE A 117 -4.32 -5.48 -10.28
C ILE A 117 -5.51 -6.07 -9.52
N GLN A 118 -5.22 -6.69 -8.38
CA GLN A 118 -6.20 -7.26 -7.46
C GLN A 118 -6.65 -6.22 -6.44
N TRP A 119 -7.65 -5.42 -6.80
CA TRP A 119 -8.24 -4.42 -5.91
C TRP A 119 -9.06 -5.07 -4.79
N ALA A 120 -8.90 -4.56 -3.57
CA ALA A 120 -9.61 -5.01 -2.38
C ALA A 120 -10.22 -3.81 -1.63
N PRO A 121 -11.34 -3.26 -2.14
CA PRO A 121 -11.97 -2.10 -1.54
C PRO A 121 -12.54 -2.46 -0.16
N PHE A 122 -12.08 -1.78 0.88
CA PHE A 122 -12.41 -2.13 2.27
C PHE A 122 -13.69 -1.46 2.79
N ASP A 123 -14.24 -0.50 2.04
CA ASP A 123 -15.45 0.29 2.36
C ASP A 123 -16.72 -0.22 1.67
N THR A 124 -16.64 -1.38 1.03
CA THR A 124 -17.78 -2.11 0.45
C THR A 124 -18.46 -3.05 1.44
N ASP A 125 -17.82 -3.33 2.58
CA ASP A 125 -18.41 -4.11 3.67
C ASP A 125 -19.47 -3.28 4.40
N GLU A 126 -20.65 -3.84 4.62
CA GLU A 126 -21.77 -3.17 5.32
C GLU A 126 -21.42 -2.72 6.76
N ARG A 127 -20.40 -3.33 7.37
CA ARG A 127 -19.90 -3.01 8.71
C ARG A 127 -18.86 -1.88 8.69
N PHE A 128 -18.46 -1.43 7.51
CA PHE A 128 -17.48 -0.37 7.36
C PHE A 128 -17.97 0.92 8.02
N ASN A 129 -17.09 1.55 8.78
CA ASN A 129 -17.31 2.89 9.29
C ASN A 129 -15.96 3.60 9.46
N TRP A 130 -15.92 4.87 9.10
CA TRP A 130 -14.74 5.70 9.27
C TRP A 130 -14.33 5.76 10.75
N GLY A 131 -13.02 5.68 11.01
CA GLY A 131 -12.48 5.68 12.37
C GLY A 131 -12.65 4.36 13.13
N LYS A 132 -13.25 3.31 12.53
CA LYS A 132 -13.29 1.97 13.10
C LYS A 132 -12.21 1.06 12.50
N SER A 133 -11.61 0.23 13.35
CA SER A 133 -10.60 -0.73 12.90
C SER A 133 -11.22 -1.88 12.12
N ILE A 134 -10.60 -2.22 10.99
CA ILE A 134 -10.94 -3.36 10.14
C ILE A 134 -9.69 -4.22 9.92
N ALA A 135 -9.88 -5.54 9.94
CA ALA A 135 -8.79 -6.48 9.67
C ALA A 135 -8.67 -6.70 8.15
N LEU A 136 -7.49 -6.43 7.59
CA LEU A 136 -7.19 -6.73 6.18
C LEU A 136 -6.75 -8.19 6.03
N VAL A 137 -5.91 -8.64 6.97
CA VAL A 137 -5.44 -10.03 7.12
C VAL A 137 -5.27 -10.31 8.63
N PRO A 138 -5.11 -11.56 9.09
CA PRO A 138 -5.12 -11.89 10.53
C PRO A 138 -4.22 -11.03 11.42
N ASN A 139 -3.07 -10.57 10.92
CA ASN A 139 -2.09 -9.79 11.68
C ASN A 139 -2.05 -8.30 11.32
N ILE A 140 -2.87 -7.82 10.38
CA ILE A 140 -2.89 -6.42 9.94
C ILE A 140 -4.31 -5.88 10.08
N LYS A 141 -4.45 -4.84 10.90
CA LYS A 141 -5.65 -4.01 10.96
C LYS A 141 -5.33 -2.61 10.48
N ILE A 142 -6.31 -1.97 9.87
CA ILE A 142 -6.27 -0.54 9.57
C ILE A 142 -7.44 0.15 10.25
N THR A 143 -7.25 1.41 10.61
CA THR A 143 -8.33 2.33 10.99
C THR A 143 -8.30 3.47 9.97
N PRO A 144 -9.14 3.41 8.93
CA PRO A 144 -9.21 4.45 7.92
C PRO A 144 -9.94 5.67 8.46
N MET A 145 -9.33 6.85 8.30
CA MET A 145 -9.92 8.14 8.62
C MET A 145 -10.19 8.88 7.32
N ARG A 146 -11.31 9.60 7.26
CA ARG A 146 -11.72 10.33 6.06
C ARG A 146 -10.69 11.42 5.75
N GLY A 147 -10.16 11.43 4.54
CA GLY A 147 -9.36 12.52 4.00
C GLY A 147 -10.25 13.52 3.23
N SER A 148 -9.90 14.81 3.27
CA SER A 148 -10.56 15.87 2.49
C SER A 148 -9.83 16.19 1.18
N HIS A 149 -8.90 15.34 0.74
CA HIS A 149 -8.00 15.62 -0.37
C HIS A 149 -8.64 15.33 -1.73
N MET A 150 -9.23 14.14 -1.87
CA MET A 150 -10.03 13.75 -3.03
C MET A 150 -11.06 12.68 -2.64
N LEU A 151 -12.01 12.40 -3.54
CA LEU A 151 -13.00 11.34 -3.32
C LEU A 151 -12.28 10.00 -3.03
N GLY A 152 -12.69 9.33 -1.96
CA GLY A 152 -12.09 8.08 -1.50
C GLY A 152 -10.79 8.21 -0.71
N SER A 153 -10.19 9.41 -0.62
CA SER A 153 -8.94 9.60 0.11
C SER A 153 -9.06 9.25 1.60
N SER A 154 -8.03 8.60 2.13
CA SER A 154 -8.01 8.21 3.53
C SER A 154 -6.62 8.36 4.15
N ALA A 155 -6.60 8.84 5.39
CA ALA A 155 -5.45 8.66 6.26
C ALA A 155 -5.59 7.29 6.95
N ILE A 156 -4.48 6.57 7.10
CA ILE A 156 -4.49 5.20 7.60
C ILE A 156 -3.68 5.12 8.89
N GLN A 157 -4.34 4.74 9.98
CA GLN A 157 -3.65 4.17 11.13
C GLN A 157 -3.51 2.66 10.92
N LEU A 158 -2.28 2.14 10.97
CA LEU A 158 -2.00 0.71 10.82
C LEU A 158 -1.67 0.09 12.18
N SER A 159 -2.29 -1.05 12.49
CA SER A 159 -1.97 -1.87 13.65
C SER A 159 -1.52 -3.25 13.20
N TRP A 160 -0.28 -3.60 13.55
CA TRP A 160 0.34 -4.87 13.19
C TRP A 160 0.50 -5.75 14.42
N LYS A 161 -0.27 -6.84 14.49
CA LYS A 161 -0.13 -7.83 15.57
C LYS A 161 1.14 -8.65 15.34
N VAL A 162 2.04 -8.59 16.31
CA VAL A 162 3.17 -9.52 16.49
C VAL A 162 2.65 -10.61 17.43
N SER A 163 2.90 -11.89 17.18
CA SER A 163 2.18 -13.05 17.76
C SER A 163 1.89 -13.06 19.28
N GLU A 164 0.93 -13.90 19.66
CA GLU A 164 0.15 -14.05 20.90
C GLU A 164 0.83 -14.20 22.27
N SER A 165 2.14 -14.00 22.43
CA SER A 165 2.83 -14.35 23.69
C SER A 165 2.87 -13.25 24.76
N LEU A 166 1.92 -12.29 24.81
CA LEU A 166 1.95 -11.20 25.83
C LEU A 166 0.60 -10.85 26.48
N TRP A 167 -0.39 -11.76 26.52
CA TRP A 167 -1.60 -11.59 27.36
C TRP A 167 -1.81 -12.70 28.40
N THR A 168 -0.76 -13.43 28.78
CA THR A 168 -0.77 -14.30 29.97
C THR A 168 0.56 -14.24 30.71
N SER A 169 0.71 -13.19 31.51
CA SER A 169 1.32 -13.34 32.83
C SER A 169 0.52 -12.48 33.80
N HIS A 170 -0.68 -12.96 34.14
CA HIS A 170 -1.09 -12.84 35.54
C HIS A 170 -0.07 -13.64 36.34
N THR A 171 1.04 -13.01 36.71
CA THR A 171 1.72 -13.42 37.94
C THR A 171 0.82 -12.94 39.05
N SER A 172 -0.02 -13.86 39.53
CA SER A 172 -0.50 -13.83 40.90
C SER A 172 0.67 -13.50 41.82
N LEU A 173 0.40 -12.59 42.74
CA LEU A 173 1.12 -12.47 43.99
C LEU A 173 1.26 -13.86 44.60
N ASP A 174 2.48 -14.38 44.69
CA ASP A 174 2.84 -15.30 45.76
C ASP A 174 3.99 -14.66 46.52
N ALA A 175 3.63 -14.20 47.71
CA ALA A 175 4.54 -13.81 48.75
C ALA A 175 5.33 -15.03 49.22
N ILE A 176 6.66 -14.93 49.19
CA ILE A 176 7.56 -15.47 50.21
C ILE A 176 8.63 -14.41 50.46
#